data_AF-A0A937G2B8-F1
#
_entry.id   AF-A0A937G2B8-F1
#
_cell.length_a   1.000
_cell.length_b   1.000
_cell.length_c   1.000
_cell.angle_alpha   90.00
_cell.angle_beta   90.00
_cell.angle_gamma   90.00
#
_symmetry.space_group_name_H-M   'P 1'
#
loop_
_entity.id
_entity.type
_entity.pdbx_description
1 polymer ?
#
loop_
_entity_poly.entity_id
_entity_poly.type
_entity_poly.pdbx_seq_one_letter_code
_entity_poly.pdbx_strand_id
1 'polypeptide(L)'
;MNNKNNKLPYKISAYINDHFKEDFLFDVKRIRKGEQGVIYTVEVSKDGYIHELNFNEEGKVLSQDTEQAFPMDDHDGNERGEVPE
;
A
#
# COMPACT_ATOMS: atom_id res chain seq x y z
N MET A 1 -2.66 21.58 20.36
CA MET A 1 -2.49 20.22 20.93
C MET A 1 -3.27 19.23 20.08
N ASN A 2 -2.61 18.15 19.63
CA ASN A 2 -3.10 16.79 19.35
C ASN A 2 -2.35 16.15 18.15
N ASN A 3 -1.05 15.88 18.36
CA ASN A 3 -0.39 14.75 17.70
C ASN A 3 -1.07 13.47 18.23
N LYS A 4 -2.23 13.13 17.67
CA LYS A 4 -2.80 11.80 17.87
C LYS A 4 -1.85 10.84 17.17
N ASN A 5 -1.01 10.18 17.96
CA ASN A 5 -0.25 9.00 17.57
C ASN A 5 -1.11 8.14 16.63
N ASN A 6 -0.86 8.26 15.32
CA ASN A 6 -1.34 7.35 14.30
C ASN A 6 -0.53 6.04 14.40
N LYS A 7 -0.36 5.53 15.64
CA LYS A 7 0.39 4.32 15.93
C LYS A 7 -0.47 3.17 15.48
N LEU A 8 -0.02 2.53 14.42
CA LEU A 8 -0.57 1.26 13.98
C LEU A 8 -0.59 0.28 15.16
N PRO A 9 -1.68 -0.46 15.37
CA PRO A 9 -1.73 -1.58 16.30
C PRO A 9 -0.52 -2.51 16.07
N TYR A 10 0.14 -2.93 17.16
CA TYR A 10 1.31 -3.82 17.10
C TYR A 10 1.06 -5.06 16.25
N LYS A 11 -0.15 -5.62 16.32
CA LYS A 11 -0.54 -6.80 15.54
C LYS A 11 -0.48 -6.57 14.03
N ILE A 12 -0.86 -5.37 13.57
CA ILE A 12 -0.78 -5.01 12.15
C ILE A 12 0.69 -4.83 11.77
N SER A 13 1.48 -4.12 12.58
CA SER A 13 2.92 -3.97 12.33
C SER A 13 3.65 -5.32 12.29
N ALA A 14 3.31 -6.24 13.19
CA ALA A 14 3.87 -7.59 13.23
C ALA A 14 3.47 -8.39 11.99
N TYR A 15 2.21 -8.33 11.55
CA TYR A 15 1.76 -8.98 10.32
C TYR A 15 2.54 -8.48 9.11
N ILE A 16 2.69 -7.16 8.99
CA ILE A 16 3.39 -6.59 7.85
C ILE A 16 4.87 -7.01 7.88
N ASN A 17 5.53 -6.99 9.04
CA ASN A 17 6.93 -7.39 9.18
C ASN A 17 7.18 -8.89 8.89
N ASP A 18 6.21 -9.76 9.22
CA ASP A 18 6.28 -11.20 8.96
C ASP A 18 6.09 -11.52 7.46
N HIS A 19 5.15 -10.83 6.79
CA HIS A 19 4.78 -11.10 5.40
C HIS A 19 5.61 -10.30 4.37
N PHE A 20 6.03 -9.09 4.73
CA PHE A 20 6.81 -8.18 3.91
C PHE A 20 8.13 -7.98 4.67
N LYS A 21 9.27 -8.43 4.13
CA LYS A 21 10.58 -8.43 4.82
C LYS A 21 11.19 -7.02 4.91
N GLU A 22 12.01 -6.74 5.93
CA GLU A 22 12.69 -5.47 6.33
C GLU A 22 13.00 -4.35 5.28
N ASP A 23 13.04 -4.62 3.98
CA ASP A 23 13.28 -3.66 2.89
C ASP A 23 12.01 -3.06 2.24
N PHE A 24 10.80 -3.37 2.71
CA PHE A 24 9.58 -2.75 2.16
C PHE A 24 9.30 -1.36 2.76
N LEU A 25 8.81 -0.46 1.92
CA LEU A 25 8.24 0.81 2.36
C LEU A 25 6.74 0.62 2.54
N PHE A 26 6.22 1.04 3.69
CA PHE A 26 4.80 1.04 3.97
C PHE A 26 4.33 2.40 4.46
N ASP A 27 3.15 2.81 3.99
CA ASP A 27 2.49 4.03 4.44
C ASP A 27 1.09 3.72 4.95
N VAL A 28 0.74 4.35 6.07
CA VAL A 28 -0.55 4.16 6.74
C VAL A 28 -1.45 5.29 6.32
N LYS A 29 -2.10 5.15 5.15
CA LYS A 29 -2.87 6.25 4.57
C LYS A 29 -4.15 6.57 5.31
N ARG A 30 -4.80 5.58 5.95
CA ARG A 30 -6.17 5.81 6.44
C ARG A 30 -6.55 5.00 7.66
N ILE A 31 -7.00 5.71 8.69
CA ILE A 31 -7.71 5.14 9.83
C ILE A 31 -9.14 5.67 9.78
N ARG A 32 -10.08 4.86 9.30
CA ARG A 32 -11.51 5.21 9.28
C ARG A 32 -12.20 4.53 10.45
N LYS A 33 -12.78 5.33 11.35
CA LYS A 33 -13.67 4.85 12.41
C LYS A 33 -15.11 5.06 11.96
N GLY A 34 -15.78 3.98 11.56
CA GLY A 34 -17.21 3.98 11.21
C GLY A 34 -18.06 3.28 12.28
N GLU A 35 -19.36 3.14 12.02
CA GLU A 35 -20.26 2.36 12.90
C GLU A 35 -19.85 0.88 13.00
N GLN A 36 -19.12 0.36 12.00
CA GLN A 36 -18.60 -1.01 11.94
C GLN A 36 -17.23 -1.19 12.62
N GLY A 37 -16.68 -0.15 13.27
CA GLY A 37 -15.38 -0.20 13.95
C GLY A 37 -14.28 0.60 13.24
N VAL A 38 -13.03 0.45 13.70
CA VAL A 38 -11.86 1.08 13.06
C VAL A 38 -11.27 0.16 12.00
N ILE A 39 -11.08 0.71 10.80
CA ILE A 39 -10.38 0.09 9.68
C ILE A 39 -9.06 0.83 9.47
N TYR A 40 -7.97 0.07 9.37
CA TYR A 40 -6.63 0.54 9.10
C TYR A 40 -6.25 0.11 7.68
N THR A 41 -6.04 1.08 6.80
CA THR A 41 -5.52 0.84 5.45
C THR A 41 -4.02 1.08 5.44
N VAL A 42 -3.27 0.07 5.02
CA VAL A 42 -1.81 0.10 4.90
C VAL A 42 -1.45 -0.23 3.47
N GLU A 43 -0.67 0.62 2.84
CA GLU A 43 -0.11 0.35 1.53
C GLU A 43 1.34 -0.07 1.68
N VAL A 44 1.70 -1.19 1.05
CA VAL A 44 3.04 -1.75 1.07
C VAL A 44 3.57 -1.84 -0.35
N SER A 45 4.68 -1.17 -0.64
CA SER A 45 5.33 -1.26 -1.93
C SER A 45 6.39 -2.35 -1.92
N LYS A 46 6.23 -3.37 -2.76
CA LYS A 46 7.14 -4.51 -2.86
C LYS A 46 7.20 -5.04 -4.30
N ASP A 47 8.40 -5.33 -4.79
CA ASP A 47 8.63 -5.94 -6.12
C ASP A 47 7.98 -5.18 -7.30
N GLY A 48 7.81 -3.85 -7.18
CA GLY A 48 7.14 -3.03 -8.21
C GLY A 48 5.60 -3.03 -8.14
N TYR A 49 5.03 -3.63 -7.10
CA TYR A 49 3.60 -3.64 -6.81
C TYR A 49 3.29 -2.86 -5.52
N ILE A 50 2.12 -2.23 -5.48
CA ILE A 50 1.52 -1.63 -4.29
C ILE A 50 0.47 -2.61 -3.79
N HIS A 51 0.68 -3.16 -2.60
CA HIS A 51 -0.29 -3.98 -1.90
C HIS A 51 -1.10 -3.10 -0.95
N GLU A 52 -2.39 -2.94 -1.19
CA GLU A 52 -3.30 -2.27 -0.26
C GLU A 52 -3.93 -3.30 0.69
N LEU A 53 -3.60 -3.20 1.97
CA LEU A 53 -4.06 -4.09 3.02
C LEU A 53 -5.00 -3.34 3.96
N ASN A 54 -6.23 -3.84 4.07
CA ASN A 54 -7.23 -3.30 4.98
C ASN A 54 -7.34 -4.21 6.21
N PHE A 55 -7.08 -3.69 7.40
CA PHE A 55 -7.12 -4.41 8.67
C PHE A 55 -8.21 -3.89 9.60
N ASN A 56 -8.71 -4.76 10.48
CA ASN A 56 -9.52 -4.34 11.63
C ASN A 56 -8.66 -4.01 12.87
N GLU A 57 -9.30 -3.56 13.95
CA GLU A 57 -8.66 -3.28 15.25
C GLU A 57 -7.92 -4.47 15.87
N GLU A 58 -8.30 -5.69 15.51
CA GLU A 58 -7.68 -6.91 16.00
C GLU A 58 -6.43 -7.30 15.20
N GLY A 59 -6.11 -6.59 14.13
CA GLY A 59 -5.01 -6.89 13.21
C GLY A 59 -5.33 -7.98 12.20
N LYS A 60 -6.60 -8.31 11.98
CA LYS A 60 -7.04 -9.25 10.96
C LYS A 60 -7.19 -8.52 9.63
N VAL A 61 -6.64 -9.10 8.56
CA VAL A 61 -6.87 -8.61 7.19
C VAL A 61 -8.33 -8.82 6.83
N LEU A 62 -9.02 -7.73 6.49
CA LEU A 62 -10.37 -7.69 5.97
C LEU A 62 -10.35 -7.83 4.44
N SER A 63 -9.45 -7.11 3.78
CA SER A 63 -9.26 -7.14 2.33
C SER A 63 -7.79 -6.90 1.96
N GLN A 64 -7.36 -7.49 0.86
CA GLN A 64 -6.04 -7.28 0.26
C GLN A 64 -6.23 -7.03 -1.23
N ASP A 65 -5.73 -5.90 -1.69
CA ASP A 65 -5.67 -5.53 -3.10
C ASP A 65 -4.21 -5.38 -3.53
N THR A 66 -3.95 -5.56 -4.81
CA THR A 66 -2.58 -5.46 -5.35
C THR A 66 -2.62 -4.79 -6.69
N GLU A 67 -2.05 -3.59 -6.73
CA GLU A 67 -1.96 -2.77 -7.92
C GLU A 67 -0.49 -2.68 -8.36
N GLN A 68 -0.27 -2.50 -9.66
CA GLN A 68 1.08 -2.26 -10.17
C GLN A 68 1.52 -0.84 -9.82
N ALA A 69 2.66 -0.67 -9.14
CA ALA A 69 3.12 0.65 -8.66
C ALA A 69 3.43 1.61 -9.81
N PHE A 70 3.87 1.04 -10.93
CA PHE A 70 4.13 1.73 -12.18
C PHE A 70 3.50 0.90 -13.29
N PRO A 71 2.81 1.50 -14.27
CA PRO A 71 2.47 0.77 -15.48
C PRO A 71 3.75 0.17 -16.06
N MET A 72 3.70 -1.06 -16.57
CA MET A 72 4.78 -1.52 -17.46
C MET A 72 4.84 -0.48 -18.57
N ASP A 73 5.96 0.20 -18.68
CA ASP A 73 6.22 1.08 -19.80
C ASP A 73 6.33 0.14 -21.01
N ASP A 74 5.20 -0.15 -21.66
CA ASP A 74 5.13 -0.77 -22.99
C ASP A 74 5.64 0.25 -24.02
N HIS A 75 6.84 0.78 -23.81
CA HIS A 75 7.62 1.51 -24.79
C HIS A 75 8.64 0.55 -25.44
N ASP A 76 8.19 -0.63 -25.86
CA ASP A 76 8.83 -1.35 -26.99
C ASP A 76 8.10 -0.92 -28.28
N GLY A 77 8.24 0.36 -28.59
CA GLY A 77 7.52 1.04 -29.66
C GLY A 77 8.44 1.93 -30.49
N ASN A 78 9.60 1.40 -30.85
CA ASN A 78 10.43 1.74 -32.01
C ASN A 78 10.43 3.23 -32.45
N GLU A 79 11.52 3.89 -32.08
CA GLU A 79 12.08 5.09 -32.69
C GLU A 79 11.77 5.20 -34.20
N ARG A 80 11.04 6.25 -34.61
CA ARG A 80 11.32 7.08 -35.80
C ARG A 80 10.29 8.21 -35.90
N GLY A 81 10.71 9.39 -35.44
CA GLY A 81 10.06 10.63 -35.84
C GLY A 81 10.27 10.85 -37.34
N GLU A 82 9.20 10.76 -38.12
CA GLU A 82 9.15 11.36 -39.44
C GLU A 82 8.65 12.80 -39.27
N VAL A 83 9.59 13.75 -39.34
CA VAL A 83 9.27 15.16 -39.61
C VAL A 83 9.02 15.29 -41.12
N PRO A 84 7.82 15.70 -41.58
CA PRO A 84 7.63 16.02 -43.00
C PRO A 84 8.26 17.38 -43.33
N GLU A 85 9.00 17.41 -44.46
CA GLU A 85 9.54 18.63 -45.10
C GLU A 85 8.45 19.56 -45.65
#